data_AF-A0A377XJK9-F1
#
_entry.id   AF-A0A377XJK9-F1
#
_cell.length_a   1.000
_cell.length_b   1.000
_cell.length_c   1.000
_cell.angle_alpha   90.00
_cell.angle_beta   90.00
_cell.angle_gamma   90.00
#
_symmetry.space_group_name_H-M   'P 1'
#
loop_
_entity.id
_entity.type
_entity.pdbx_description
1 polymer ?
#
loop_
_entity_poly.entity_id
_entity_poly.type
_entity_poly.pdbx_seq_one_letter_code
_entity_poly.pdbx_strand_id
1 'polypeptide(L)'
;MPNGSNPSERGELEITSINQMYLEDGALTVELLGRGFAWLDTGTHDSLIEASMFVQTVEKRQGFKIACLEEIGWRNGWLDDDGVKRAAKRLEKTGYGQYLLDLLRARPRQY
;
A
#
# COMPACT_ATOMS: atom_id res chain seq x y z
N MET A 1 -29.34 -17.72 -10.03
CA MET A 1 -27.90 -17.59 -9.75
C MET A 1 -27.48 -18.84 -9.01
N PRO A 2 -26.69 -19.76 -9.58
CA PRO A 2 -26.16 -20.86 -8.78
C PRO A 2 -25.14 -20.27 -7.81
N ASN A 3 -25.28 -20.65 -6.54
CA ASN A 3 -24.57 -20.14 -5.38
C ASN A 3 -23.05 -20.06 -5.63
N GLY A 4 -22.50 -18.85 -5.64
CA GLY A 4 -21.12 -18.58 -6.03
C GLY A 4 -20.11 -19.36 -5.19
N SER A 5 -19.24 -20.09 -5.89
CA SER A 5 -18.07 -20.84 -5.42
C SER A 5 -18.33 -22.03 -4.50
N ASN A 6 -18.32 -23.25 -5.08
CA ASN A 6 -18.01 -24.45 -4.31
C ASN A 6 -16.59 -24.31 -3.72
N PRO A 7 -16.34 -24.82 -2.49
CA PRO A 7 -15.00 -24.85 -1.92
C PRO A 7 -14.01 -25.59 -2.83
N SER A 8 -12.76 -25.14 -2.85
CA SER A 8 -11.66 -25.84 -3.53
C SER A 8 -11.35 -27.18 -2.86
N GLU A 9 -10.42 -27.95 -3.43
CA GLU A 9 -9.89 -29.17 -2.79
C GLU A 9 -9.28 -28.89 -1.41
N ARG A 10 -8.88 -27.64 -1.14
CA ARG A 10 -8.39 -27.17 0.16
C ARG A 10 -9.51 -26.78 1.13
N GLY A 11 -10.77 -26.77 0.68
CA GLY A 11 -11.92 -26.34 1.46
C GLY A 11 -12.08 -24.81 1.55
N GLU A 12 -11.41 -24.05 0.68
CA GLU A 12 -11.42 -22.59 0.68
C GLU A 12 -12.27 -22.02 -0.46
N LEU A 13 -12.85 -20.83 -0.26
CA LEU A 13 -13.50 -20.08 -1.33
C LEU A 13 -12.46 -19.21 -2.05
N GLU A 14 -11.96 -19.71 -3.19
CA GLU A 14 -10.84 -19.11 -3.90
C GLU A 14 -11.25 -17.86 -4.69
N ILE A 15 -10.45 -16.79 -4.59
CA ILE A 15 -10.60 -15.60 -5.45
C ILE A 15 -10.48 -15.95 -6.94
N THR A 16 -9.70 -16.98 -7.28
CA THR A 16 -9.55 -17.49 -8.64
C THR A 16 -10.88 -17.97 -9.23
N SER A 17 -11.78 -18.55 -8.42
CA SER A 17 -13.11 -18.96 -8.88
C SER A 17 -13.96 -17.76 -9.29
N ILE A 18 -13.84 -16.64 -8.56
CA ILE A 18 -14.52 -15.40 -8.92
C ILE A 18 -13.92 -14.82 -10.21
N ASN A 19 -12.58 -14.77 -10.30
CA ASN A 19 -11.91 -14.28 -11.52
C ASN A 19 -12.27 -15.10 -12.76
N GLN A 20 -12.42 -16.42 -12.62
CA GLN A 20 -12.84 -17.31 -13.69
C GLN A 20 -14.24 -16.98 -14.21
N MET A 21 -15.18 -16.63 -13.32
CA MET A 21 -16.53 -16.20 -13.74
C MET A 21 -16.48 -14.92 -14.57
N TYR A 22 -15.68 -13.93 -14.15
CA TYR A 22 -15.50 -12.70 -14.93
C TYR A 22 -14.78 -12.94 -16.25
N LEU A 23 -13.85 -13.91 -16.30
CA LEU A 23 -13.18 -14.31 -17.52
C LEU A 23 -14.16 -14.96 -18.52
N GLU A 24 -15.03 -15.85 -18.04
CA GLU A 24 -16.06 -16.53 -18.85
C GLU A 24 -17.12 -15.56 -19.38
N ASP A 25 -17.46 -14.53 -18.60
CA ASP A 25 -18.38 -13.45 -19.01
C ASP A 25 -17.71 -12.40 -19.91
N GLY A 26 -16.40 -12.51 -20.17
CA GLY A 26 -15.64 -11.53 -20.95
C GLY A 26 -15.51 -10.15 -20.27
N ALA A 27 -15.81 -10.07 -18.98
CA ALA A 27 -15.79 -8.86 -18.16
C ALA A 27 -14.48 -8.68 -17.37
N LEU A 28 -13.52 -9.61 -17.51
CA LEU A 28 -12.21 -9.52 -16.87
C LEU A 28 -11.24 -8.66 -17.69
N THR A 29 -10.66 -7.65 -17.04
CA THR A 29 -9.54 -6.86 -17.58
C THR A 29 -8.28 -7.05 -16.72
N VAL A 30 -7.11 -7.05 -17.35
CA VAL A 30 -5.82 -7.24 -16.67
C VAL A 30 -4.93 -6.02 -16.87
N GLU A 31 -4.34 -5.54 -15.78
CA GLU A 31 -3.31 -4.50 -15.78
C GLU A 31 -1.92 -5.11 -15.60
N LEU A 32 -0.99 -4.75 -16.48
CA LEU A 32 0.38 -5.28 -16.43
C LEU A 32 1.28 -4.40 -15.58
N LEU A 33 1.82 -4.96 -14.50
CA LEU A 33 2.88 -4.34 -13.71
C LEU A 33 4.24 -4.59 -14.39
N GLY A 34 4.62 -3.67 -15.27
CA GLY A 34 5.85 -3.75 -16.05
C GLY A 34 7.13 -3.48 -15.25
N ARG A 35 8.24 -3.33 -15.97
CA ARG A 35 9.55 -3.03 -15.37
C ARG A 35 9.50 -1.75 -14.54
N GLY A 36 10.05 -1.81 -13.33
CA GLY A 36 10.08 -0.67 -12.39
C GLY A 36 9.10 -0.81 -11.23
N PHE A 37 8.13 -1.73 -11.33
CA PHE A 37 7.30 -2.14 -10.20
C PHE A 37 7.98 -3.23 -9.37
N ALA A 38 7.71 -3.23 -8.07
CA ALA A 38 8.08 -4.31 -7.16
C ALA A 38 6.80 -4.90 -6.55
N TRP A 39 6.66 -6.22 -6.62
CA TRP A 39 5.62 -6.97 -5.94
C TRP A 39 6.30 -7.91 -4.94
N LEU A 40 5.98 -7.73 -3.66
CA LEU A 40 6.63 -8.41 -2.55
C LEU A 40 5.57 -9.21 -1.81
N ASP A 41 5.77 -10.52 -1.71
CA ASP A 41 5.00 -11.40 -0.84
C ASP A 41 5.76 -11.58 0.48
N THR A 42 5.05 -11.69 1.60
CA THR A 42 5.65 -11.83 2.93
C THR A 42 5.28 -13.17 3.58
N GLY A 43 5.04 -14.21 2.78
CA GLY A 43 4.59 -15.53 3.25
C GLY A 43 5.67 -16.37 3.94
N THR A 44 6.94 -16.01 3.82
CA THR A 44 8.07 -16.70 4.47
C THR A 44 8.97 -15.74 5.24
N HIS A 45 9.74 -16.25 6.21
CA HIS A 45 10.72 -15.47 6.97
C HIS A 45 11.70 -14.71 6.06
N ASP A 46 12.22 -15.39 5.04
CA ASP A 46 13.17 -14.79 4.09
C ASP A 46 12.50 -13.70 3.26
N SER A 47 11.31 -13.97 2.70
CA SER A 47 10.55 -12.98 1.91
C SER A 47 10.16 -11.73 2.70
N LEU A 48 9.86 -11.90 4.00
CA LEU A 48 9.59 -10.77 4.90
C LEU A 48 10.82 -9.90 5.14
N ILE A 49 12.00 -10.52 5.29
CA ILE A 49 13.27 -9.80 5.44
C ILE A 49 13.59 -9.04 4.15
N GLU A 50 13.45 -9.69 2.99
CA GLU A 50 13.65 -9.05 1.68
C GLU A 50 12.73 -7.83 1.49
N ALA A 51 11.44 -7.98 1.81
CA ALA A 51 10.48 -6.88 1.74
C ALA A 51 10.86 -5.72 2.66
N SER A 52 11.29 -6.02 3.88
CA SER A 52 11.74 -5.03 4.86
C SER A 52 12.99 -4.28 4.39
N MET A 53 13.94 -4.99 3.79
CA MET A 53 15.17 -4.41 3.23
C MET A 53 14.86 -3.53 2.02
N PHE A 54 13.93 -3.95 1.16
CA PHE A 54 13.48 -3.17 0.02
C PHE A 54 12.91 -1.82 0.47
N VAL A 55 11.93 -1.84 1.39
CA VAL A 55 11.30 -0.62 1.93
C VAL A 55 12.35 0.29 2.56
N GLN A 56 13.19 -0.25 3.45
CA GLN A 56 14.23 0.55 4.11
C GLN A 56 15.17 1.22 3.10
N THR A 57 15.58 0.50 2.05
CA THR A 57 16.52 1.01 1.04
C THR A 57 15.90 2.13 0.22
N VAL A 58 14.65 1.95 -0.23
CA VAL A 58 13.94 2.96 -1.02
C VAL A 58 13.74 4.24 -0.19
N GLU A 59 13.25 4.11 1.05
CA GLU A 59 12.98 5.26 1.91
C GLU A 59 14.25 6.07 2.21
N LYS A 60 15.37 5.39 2.51
CA LYS A 60 16.66 6.05 2.79
C LYS A 60 17.23 6.79 1.59
N ARG A 61 16.94 6.34 0.36
CA ARG A 61 17.51 6.90 -0.87
C ARG A 61 16.64 7.98 -1.51
N GLN A 62 15.32 7.82 -1.46
CA GLN A 62 14.39 8.73 -2.14
C GLN A 62 13.82 9.81 -1.21
N GLY A 63 13.89 9.62 0.12
CA GLY A 63 13.44 10.61 1.09
C GLY A 63 11.91 10.67 1.28
N PHE A 64 11.16 9.71 0.71
CA PHE A 64 9.73 9.54 0.93
C PHE A 64 9.46 8.22 1.66
N LYS A 65 8.34 8.16 2.39
CA LYS A 65 7.87 6.95 3.06
C LYS A 65 6.98 6.11 2.13
N ILE A 66 7.16 4.80 2.13
CA ILE A 66 6.24 3.89 1.43
C ILE A 66 5.02 3.67 2.32
N ALA A 67 3.82 3.81 1.75
CA ALA A 67 2.56 3.58 2.45
C ALA A 67 2.35 4.45 3.73
N CYS A 68 2.84 5.69 3.73
CA CYS A 68 2.52 6.67 4.77
C CYS A 68 1.05 7.13 4.62
N LEU A 69 0.17 6.64 5.48
CA LEU A 69 -1.27 6.87 5.36
C LEU A 69 -1.65 8.35 5.59
N GLU A 70 -0.97 9.04 6.50
CA GLU A 70 -1.20 10.45 6.75
C GLU A 70 -0.81 11.30 5.54
N GLU A 71 0.30 10.99 4.87
CA GLU A 71 0.70 11.69 3.64
C GLU A 71 -0.31 11.42 2.51
N ILE A 72 -0.72 10.17 2.31
CA ILE A 72 -1.72 9.80 1.29
C ILE A 72 -3.02 10.56 1.56
N GLY A 73 -3.53 10.50 2.80
CA GLY A 73 -4.75 11.19 3.20
C GLY A 73 -4.64 12.71 3.07
N TRP A 74 -3.48 13.27 3.38
CA TRP A 74 -3.24 14.70 3.26
C TRP A 74 -3.17 15.18 1.81
N ARG A 75 -2.46 14.45 0.94
CA ARG A 75 -2.38 14.74 -0.51
C ARG A 75 -3.74 14.57 -1.19
N ASN A 76 -4.52 13.56 -0.81
CA ASN A 76 -5.88 13.33 -1.31
C ASN A 76 -6.92 14.27 -0.70
N GLY A 77 -6.56 15.02 0.34
CA GLY A 77 -7.44 15.97 1.00
C GLY A 77 -8.42 15.43 2.02
N TRP A 78 -8.23 14.18 2.45
CA TRP A 78 -8.98 13.56 3.53
C TRP A 78 -8.47 14.01 4.91
N LEU A 79 -7.22 14.47 4.98
CA LEU A 79 -6.58 14.98 6.17
C LEU A 79 -6.07 16.41 5.92
N ASP A 80 -6.27 17.30 6.89
CA ASP A 80 -5.76 18.67 6.86
C ASP A 80 -4.37 18.78 7.51
N ASP A 81 -3.72 19.94 7.34
CA ASP A 81 -2.39 20.21 7.88
C ASP A 81 -2.35 20.01 9.40
N ASP A 82 -3.41 20.41 10.11
CA ASP A 82 -3.53 20.23 11.55
C ASP A 82 -3.66 18.75 11.93
N GLY A 83 -4.35 17.94 11.13
CA GLY A 83 -4.44 16.50 11.27
C GLY A 83 -3.08 15.82 11.15
N VAL A 84 -2.31 16.16 10.12
CA VAL A 84 -0.93 15.67 9.96
C VAL A 84 -0.07 16.12 11.13
N LYS A 85 -0.18 17.38 11.55
CA LYS A 85 0.60 17.94 12.67
C LYS A 85 0.31 17.24 13.99
N ARG A 86 -0.96 16.88 14.26
CA ARG A 86 -1.35 16.10 15.44
C ARG A 86 -0.72 14.71 15.41
N ALA A 87 -0.74 14.02 14.27
CA ALA A 87 -0.11 12.72 14.10
C ALA A 87 1.42 12.80 14.28
N ALA A 88 2.05 13.79 13.64
CA ALA A 88 3.47 14.07 13.73
C ALA A 88 3.93 14.31 15.17
N LYS A 89 3.17 15.12 15.93
CA LYS A 89 3.47 15.42 17.34
C LYS A 89 3.40 14.20 18.25
N ARG A 90 2.42 13.29 18.03
CA ARG A 90 2.33 12.03 18.80
C ARG A 90 3.55 11.12 18.60
N LEU A 91 4.23 11.26 17.46
CA LEU A 91 5.35 10.42 17.04
C LEU A 91 6.66 11.21 16.94
N GLU A 92 6.75 12.41 17.53
CA GLU A 92 7.82 13.38 17.28
C GLU A 92 9.23 12.81 17.51
N LYS A 93 9.37 11.84 18.41
CA LYS A 93 10.64 11.21 18.77
C LYS A 93 11.08 10.10 17.82
N THR A 94 10.32 9.85 16.75
CA THR A 94 10.57 8.79 15.78
C THR A 94 10.91 9.37 14.41
N GLY A 95 11.61 8.59 13.58
CA GLY A 95 11.84 8.98 12.18
C GLY A 95 10.54 9.17 11.39
N TYR A 96 9.45 8.51 11.78
CA TYR A 96 8.14 8.70 11.15
C TYR A 96 7.51 10.05 11.52
N GLY A 97 7.53 10.44 12.80
CA GLY A 97 7.02 11.75 13.21
C GLY A 97 7.84 12.90 12.64
N GLN A 98 9.17 12.76 12.58
CA GLN A 98 10.03 13.75 11.91
C GLN A 98 9.70 13.87 10.42
N TYR A 99 9.49 12.74 9.72
CA TYR A 99 9.03 12.76 8.34
C TYR A 99 7.73 13.56 8.14
N LEU A 100 6.73 13.33 9.00
CA LEU A 100 5.46 14.07 8.92
C LEU A 100 5.63 15.57 9.21
N LEU A 101 6.54 15.96 10.10
CA LEU A 101 6.86 17.37 10.33
C LEU A 101 7.52 18.01 9.10
N ASP A 102 8.44 17.30 8.46
CA ASP A 102 9.14 17.78 7.27
C ASP A 102 8.22 17.86 6.05
N LEU A 103 7.25 16.94 5.94
CA LEU A 103 6.19 16.96 4.92
C LEU A 103 5.45 18.30 4.89
N LEU A 104 5.07 18.82 6.06
CA LEU A 104 4.36 20.10 6.19
C LEU A 104 5.24 21.33 5.90
N ARG A 105 6.57 21.19 5.97
CA ARG A 105 7.52 22.29 5.73
C ARG A 105 7.93 22.39 4.27
N ALA A 106 8.15 21.25 3.61
CA ALA A 106 8.88 21.20 2.36
C ALA A 106 8.00 21.37 1.11
N ARG A 107 6.71 21.04 1.17
CA ARG A 107 5.84 21.04 -0.03
C ARG A 107 4.44 21.50 0.33
N PRO A 108 4.01 22.71 -0.06
CA PRO A 108 2.60 23.05 0.02
C PRO A 108 1.79 22.04 -0.80
N ARG A 109 0.60 21.70 -0.31
CA ARG A 109 -0.33 20.78 -0.97
C ARG A 109 -0.49 21.20 -2.43
N GLN A 110 -0.02 20.36 -3.36
CA GLN A 110 -0.21 20.60 -4.79
C GLN A 110 -1.67 20.25 -5.11
N TYR A 111 -2.42 21.24 -5.58
CA TYR A 111 -3.82 21.15 -5.98
C TYR A 111 -3.94 20.57 -7.40
#